data_AF-A0A133XFA9-F1
#
_entry.id   AF-A0A133XFA9-F1
#
_cell.length_a   1.000
_cell.length_b   1.000
_cell.length_c   1.000
_cell.angle_alpha   90.00
_cell.angle_beta   90.00
_cell.angle_gamma   90.00
#
_symmetry.space_group_name_H-M   'P 1'
#
loop_
_entity.id
_entity.type
_entity.pdbx_description
1 polymer ?
#
loop_
_entity_poly.entity_id
_entity_poly.type
_entity_poly.pdbx_seq_one_letter_code
_entity_poly.pdbx_strand_id
1 'polypeptide(L)'
;MINKSIFGHFSLLTAALVLASLVGCKGSDSKPDDGKPAAAAKQTFQRSGYACCNLHYEGDWISDSNLAQLAFIPAGTPINVKKIDGYRAYVEVDGKPMRLGHDYGRAQETTEQWVSKIVVLDDPKARIAKFPPTVRKAIEAGKLMKGMTKEQVVIAVGYPQTNENPNLDGPYWRYWWSSFGPYYVYWSGNKVSKIDGHSETVGYMTYKGK
;
A
#
# COMPACT_ATOMS: atom_id res chain seq x y z
N MET A 1 31.28 -72.87 -29.78
CA MET A 1 29.94 -73.47 -29.94
C MET A 1 29.01 -72.34 -30.39
N ILE A 2 28.83 -72.09 -31.70
CA ILE A 2 27.94 -72.80 -32.67
C ILE A 2 26.50 -72.72 -32.14
N ASN A 3 25.48 -72.11 -32.76
CA ASN A 3 25.11 -71.88 -34.17
C ASN A 3 24.11 -70.70 -34.23
N LYS A 4 24.19 -69.75 -35.18
CA LYS A 4 23.46 -69.66 -36.48
C LYS A 4 21.93 -69.75 -36.37
N SER A 5 21.16 -68.70 -36.67
CA SER A 5 20.87 -68.04 -37.98
C SER A 5 19.66 -68.68 -38.68
N ILE A 6 19.06 -67.93 -39.65
CA ILE A 6 18.13 -68.33 -40.74
C ILE A 6 16.65 -67.99 -40.41
N PHE A 7 15.84 -67.27 -41.21
CA PHE A 7 15.82 -66.76 -42.60
C PHE A 7 14.74 -65.63 -42.63
N GLY A 8 14.56 -64.72 -43.59
CA GLY A 8 15.02 -64.46 -44.95
C GLY A 8 14.13 -63.28 -45.44
N HIS A 9 14.55 -62.23 -46.16
CA HIS A 9 15.25 -62.03 -47.45
C HIS A 9 14.29 -61.64 -48.61
N PHE A 10 14.77 -60.65 -49.38
CA PHE A 10 14.30 -60.07 -50.67
C PHE A 10 13.23 -58.95 -50.59
N SER A 11 13.54 -57.67 -50.84
CA SER A 11 14.09 -56.98 -52.05
C SER A 11 13.01 -56.54 -53.02
N LEU A 12 12.84 -55.22 -53.20
CA LEU A 12 13.05 -54.48 -54.46
C LEU A 12 12.23 -53.18 -54.51
N LEU A 13 12.93 -52.15 -55.00
CA LEU A 13 12.50 -50.82 -55.38
C LEU A 13 11.13 -50.76 -56.10
N THR A 14 10.36 -49.73 -55.81
CA THR A 14 9.51 -49.05 -56.82
C THR A 14 9.23 -47.61 -56.42
N ALA A 15 9.09 -46.79 -57.46
CA ALA A 15 9.30 -45.36 -57.49
C ALA A 15 8.11 -44.50 -57.03
N ALA A 16 8.47 -43.26 -56.71
CA ALA A 16 7.71 -42.00 -56.68
C ALA A 16 6.21 -42.01 -57.06
N LEU A 17 5.40 -41.41 -56.19
CA LEU A 17 4.29 -40.54 -56.61
C LEU A 17 4.12 -39.37 -55.63
N VAL A 18 4.37 -38.18 -56.16
CA VAL A 18 4.12 -36.87 -55.54
C VAL A 18 2.61 -36.62 -55.55
N LEU A 19 2.04 -36.31 -54.39
CA LEU A 19 0.71 -35.72 -54.28
C LEU A 19 0.82 -34.48 -53.38
N ALA A 20 0.99 -33.34 -54.02
CA ALA A 20 0.87 -32.02 -53.43
C ALA A 20 -0.60 -31.75 -53.11
N SER A 21 -0.94 -31.61 -51.83
CA SER A 21 -2.24 -31.10 -51.41
C SER A 21 -2.22 -29.57 -51.45
N LEU A 22 -2.91 -29.02 -52.45
CA LEU A 22 -3.24 -27.60 -52.54
C LEU A 22 -4.24 -27.25 -51.42
N VAL A 23 -3.76 -26.59 -50.37
CA VAL A 23 -4.65 -25.86 -49.45
C VAL A 23 -5.02 -24.55 -50.13
N GLY A 24 -6.30 -24.42 -50.50
CA GLY A 24 -6.85 -23.22 -51.10
C GLY A 24 -6.79 -22.03 -50.14
N CYS A 25 -6.06 -21.00 -50.54
CA CYS A 25 -6.15 -19.66 -49.96
C CYS A 25 -7.50 -19.05 -50.35
N LYS A 26 -8.41 -18.89 -49.38
CA LYS A 26 -9.51 -17.92 -49.49
C LYS A 26 -8.96 -16.59 -49.02
N GLY A 27 -8.74 -15.69 -49.97
CA GLY A 27 -8.27 -14.33 -49.73
C GLY A 27 -9.27 -13.53 -48.89
N SER A 28 -8.76 -12.92 -47.84
CA SER A 28 -9.33 -11.73 -47.23
C SER A 28 -8.18 -10.73 -47.14
N ASP A 29 -8.19 -9.76 -48.05
CA ASP A 29 -7.33 -8.58 -47.99
C ASP A 29 -7.59 -7.86 -46.67
N SER A 30 -6.63 -7.91 -45.78
CA SER A 30 -6.57 -7.03 -44.61
C SER A 30 -5.16 -6.45 -44.56
N LYS A 31 -5.12 -5.16 -44.88
CA LYS A 31 -3.97 -4.26 -44.75
C LYS A 31 -3.24 -4.52 -43.42
N PRO A 32 -1.90 -4.49 -43.37
CA PRO A 32 -1.18 -4.59 -42.10
C PRO A 32 -1.57 -3.39 -41.24
N ASP A 33 -2.19 -3.65 -40.09
CA ASP A 33 -2.47 -2.62 -39.08
C ASP A 33 -1.14 -2.29 -38.40
N ASP A 34 -0.70 -1.05 -38.56
CA ASP A 34 0.53 -0.54 -37.99
C ASP A 34 0.51 -0.73 -36.47
N GLY A 35 1.61 -1.29 -35.95
CA GLY A 35 1.75 -1.76 -34.58
C GLY A 35 1.24 -0.79 -33.53
N LYS A 36 0.01 -1.01 -33.06
CA LYS A 36 -0.47 -0.50 -31.79
C LYS A 36 0.06 -1.43 -30.70
N PRO A 37 0.87 -0.96 -29.73
CA PRO A 37 1.31 -1.80 -28.65
C PRO A 37 0.08 -2.31 -27.89
N ALA A 38 -0.03 -3.63 -27.77
CA ALA A 38 -0.99 -4.27 -26.88
C ALA A 38 -0.85 -3.61 -25.50
N ALA A 39 -1.93 -3.03 -25.00
CA ALA A 39 -1.93 -2.41 -23.69
C ALA A 39 -1.49 -3.47 -22.67
N ALA A 40 -0.30 -3.27 -22.09
CA ALA A 40 0.19 -4.11 -21.01
C ALA A 40 -0.89 -4.15 -19.93
N ALA A 41 -1.34 -5.36 -19.56
CA ALA A 41 -2.25 -5.53 -18.45
C ALA A 41 -1.61 -4.87 -17.23
N LYS A 42 -2.17 -3.73 -16.78
CA LYS A 42 -1.73 -3.06 -15.56
C LYS A 42 -1.82 -4.09 -14.45
N GLN A 43 -0.67 -4.50 -13.89
CA GLN A 43 -0.69 -5.34 -12.72
C GLN A 43 -1.53 -4.65 -11.66
N THR A 44 -2.65 -5.27 -11.30
CA THR A 44 -3.48 -4.79 -10.21
C THR A 44 -2.64 -4.89 -8.95
N PHE A 45 -2.33 -3.76 -8.33
CA PHE A 45 -1.71 -3.71 -7.01
C PHE A 45 -2.68 -4.35 -6.02
N GLN A 46 -2.56 -5.67 -5.87
CA GLN A 46 -3.34 -6.49 -4.95
C GLN A 46 -2.39 -6.94 -3.85
N ARG A 47 -2.67 -6.50 -2.63
CA ARG A 47 -1.81 -6.79 -1.47
C ARG A 47 -2.62 -6.80 -0.20
N SER A 48 -2.39 -7.82 0.62
CA SER A 48 -2.87 -7.87 2.00
C SER A 48 -1.79 -7.36 2.95
N GLY A 49 -2.22 -6.71 4.02
CA GLY A 49 -1.35 -6.20 5.07
C GLY A 49 -2.15 -5.67 6.25
N TYR A 50 -1.55 -4.77 7.00
CA TYR A 50 -2.13 -4.20 8.21
C TYR A 50 -1.99 -2.67 8.20
N ALA A 51 -2.92 -1.97 8.83
CA ALA A 51 -2.80 -0.55 9.10
C ALA A 51 -1.50 -0.30 9.89
N CYS A 52 -0.63 0.58 9.38
CA CYS A 52 0.66 0.91 10.02
C CYS A 52 0.50 1.54 11.41
N CYS A 53 -0.67 2.14 11.60
CA CYS A 53 -0.91 3.27 12.47
C CYS A 53 -2.43 3.48 12.55
N ASN A 54 -2.88 4.35 13.44
CA ASN A 54 -4.28 4.76 13.47
C ASN A 54 -4.62 5.59 12.21
N LEU A 55 -5.59 5.11 11.43
CA LEU A 55 -6.04 5.73 10.17
C LEU A 55 -7.43 6.34 10.34
N HIS A 56 -7.48 7.66 10.39
CA HIS A 56 -8.69 8.46 10.53
C HIS A 56 -9.51 8.48 9.24
N TYR A 57 -10.82 8.45 9.38
CA TYR A 57 -11.72 8.34 8.24
C TYR A 57 -13.03 9.12 8.43
N GLU A 58 -13.62 9.51 7.31
CA GLU A 58 -14.97 10.07 7.22
C GLU A 58 -15.76 9.26 6.19
N GLY A 59 -16.85 8.62 6.63
CA GLY A 59 -17.59 7.67 5.79
C GLY A 59 -16.71 6.49 5.37
N ASP A 60 -16.44 6.35 4.08
CA ASP A 60 -15.56 5.34 3.50
C ASP A 60 -14.18 5.89 3.10
N TRP A 61 -13.86 7.16 3.43
CA TRP A 61 -12.68 7.86 2.95
C TRP A 61 -11.60 8.02 4.02
N ILE A 62 -10.39 7.52 3.74
CA ILE A 62 -9.18 7.66 4.56
C ILE A 62 -8.20 8.55 3.78
N SER A 63 -8.03 9.80 4.20
CA SER A 63 -7.13 10.76 3.56
C SER A 63 -5.72 10.69 4.14
N ASP A 64 -4.69 11.01 3.34
CA ASP A 64 -3.32 11.28 3.81
C ASP A 64 -3.23 12.47 4.78
N SER A 65 -4.32 13.24 4.95
CA SER A 65 -4.46 14.24 6.01
C SER A 65 -4.58 13.69 7.43
N ASN A 66 -5.13 12.47 7.56
CA ASN A 66 -5.34 11.78 8.83
C ASN A 66 -5.90 12.67 9.96
N LEU A 67 -6.98 13.41 9.69
CA LEU A 67 -7.51 14.44 10.60
C LEU A 67 -7.87 13.83 11.97
N ALA A 68 -7.17 14.26 13.02
CA ALA A 68 -7.21 13.60 14.32
C ALA A 68 -8.53 13.75 15.09
N GLN A 69 -9.44 14.63 14.66
CA GLN A 69 -10.77 14.76 15.25
C GLN A 69 -11.74 13.64 14.86
N LEU A 70 -11.44 12.89 13.79
CA LEU A 70 -12.33 11.88 13.25
C LEU A 70 -12.25 10.56 14.03
N ALA A 71 -13.15 9.63 13.72
CA ALA A 71 -12.96 8.24 14.12
C ALA A 71 -11.78 7.64 13.34
N PHE A 72 -11.14 6.60 13.91
CA PHE A 72 -10.02 5.93 13.26
C PHE A 72 -10.13 4.41 13.28
N ILE A 73 -9.47 3.80 12.31
CA ILE A 73 -9.15 2.38 12.24
C ILE A 73 -7.87 2.15 13.07
N PRO A 74 -7.88 1.26 14.08
CA PRO A 74 -6.70 1.03 14.91
C PRO A 74 -5.50 0.48 14.13
N ALA A 75 -4.30 0.84 14.58
CA ALA A 75 -3.07 0.23 14.10
C ALA A 75 -3.13 -1.32 14.21
N GLY A 76 -2.68 -2.01 13.16
CA GLY A 76 -2.74 -3.47 13.08
C GLY A 76 -4.09 -4.03 12.63
N THR A 77 -5.02 -3.21 12.17
CA THR A 77 -6.24 -3.70 11.50
C THR A 77 -5.88 -4.29 10.14
N PRO A 78 -6.35 -5.49 9.77
CA PRO A 78 -6.12 -6.07 8.45
C PRO A 78 -6.70 -5.21 7.32
N ILE A 79 -5.91 -5.01 6.26
CA ILE A 79 -6.30 -4.27 5.07
C ILE A 79 -5.96 -5.09 3.83
N ASN A 80 -6.94 -5.27 2.96
CA ASN A 80 -6.76 -5.87 1.64
C ASN A 80 -6.86 -4.79 0.57
N VAL A 81 -5.74 -4.40 -0.03
CA VAL A 81 -5.72 -3.51 -1.19
C VAL A 81 -6.13 -4.29 -2.43
N LYS A 82 -7.21 -3.85 -3.09
CA LYS A 82 -7.77 -4.53 -4.26
C LYS A 82 -7.29 -3.91 -5.56
N LYS A 83 -7.17 -2.57 -5.58
CA LYS A 83 -6.77 -1.80 -6.76
C LYS A 83 -6.25 -0.44 -6.34
N ILE A 84 -5.28 0.08 -7.08
CA ILE A 84 -4.92 1.50 -7.11
C ILE A 84 -5.36 2.09 -8.46
N ASP A 85 -6.00 3.25 -8.41
CA ASP A 85 -6.51 3.97 -9.57
C ASP A 85 -6.36 5.48 -9.39
N GLY A 86 -5.40 6.07 -10.11
CA GLY A 86 -5.03 7.47 -9.95
C GLY A 86 -4.58 7.76 -8.53
N TYR A 87 -5.26 8.71 -7.87
CA TYR A 87 -4.96 9.15 -6.50
C TYR A 87 -5.71 8.37 -5.41
N ARG A 88 -6.24 7.19 -5.75
CA ARG A 88 -7.08 6.40 -4.86
C ARG A 88 -6.63 4.94 -4.81
N ALA A 89 -6.74 4.33 -3.64
CA ALA A 89 -6.74 2.88 -3.51
C ALA A 89 -8.08 2.39 -2.98
N TYR A 90 -8.62 1.34 -3.61
CA TYR A 90 -9.80 0.64 -3.14
C TYR A 90 -9.36 -0.50 -2.25
N VAL A 91 -9.83 -0.47 -1.01
CA VAL A 91 -9.41 -1.40 0.03
C VAL A 91 -10.61 -2.04 0.70
N GLU A 92 -10.38 -3.18 1.32
CA GLU A 92 -11.31 -3.79 2.27
C GLU A 92 -10.62 -3.77 3.63
N VAL A 93 -11.26 -3.12 4.60
CA VAL A 93 -10.80 -2.99 5.98
C VAL A 93 -11.80 -3.70 6.87
N ASP A 94 -11.38 -4.78 7.52
CA ASP A 94 -12.25 -5.61 8.38
C ASP A 94 -13.59 -5.98 7.70
N GLY A 95 -13.50 -6.44 6.44
CA GLY A 95 -14.66 -6.83 5.63
C GLY A 95 -15.49 -5.67 5.04
N LYS A 96 -15.13 -4.40 5.31
CA LYS A 96 -15.85 -3.23 4.79
C LYS A 96 -15.09 -2.57 3.64
N PRO A 97 -15.75 -2.22 2.53
CA PRO A 97 -15.12 -1.48 1.45
C PRO A 97 -14.81 -0.04 1.91
N MET A 98 -13.58 0.40 1.71
CA MET A 98 -13.11 1.77 1.98
C MET A 98 -12.18 2.25 0.86
N ARG A 99 -11.85 3.54 0.88
CA ARG A 99 -10.97 4.21 -0.07
C ARG A 99 -9.85 4.93 0.66
N LEU A 100 -8.62 4.68 0.24
CA LEU A 100 -7.45 5.47 0.62
C LEU A 100 -7.27 6.59 -0.41
N GLY A 101 -7.29 7.84 0.04
CA GLY A 101 -7.12 9.04 -0.77
C GLY A 101 -5.77 9.69 -0.55
N HIS A 102 -4.92 9.68 -1.57
CA HIS A 102 -3.69 10.47 -1.53
C HIS A 102 -4.04 11.88 -1.96
N ASP A 103 -4.44 12.76 -1.04
CA ASP A 103 -5.06 14.05 -1.36
C ASP A 103 -4.05 15.19 -1.49
N TYR A 104 -3.01 15.20 -0.65
CA TYR A 104 -2.12 16.34 -0.50
C TYR A 104 -0.68 16.03 -0.92
N GLY A 105 -0.17 14.81 -0.70
CA GLY A 105 1.22 14.42 -0.95
C GLY A 105 1.58 14.03 -2.40
N ARG A 106 0.68 14.23 -3.38
CA ARG A 106 0.80 13.72 -4.76
C ARG A 106 2.03 14.21 -5.52
N ALA A 107 2.57 15.37 -5.15
CA ALA A 107 3.75 15.93 -5.77
C ALA A 107 5.06 15.36 -5.18
N GLN A 108 4.98 14.70 -4.02
CA GLN A 108 6.12 14.20 -3.27
C GLN A 108 6.31 12.68 -3.41
N GLU A 109 5.22 11.94 -3.60
CA GLU A 109 5.26 10.48 -3.77
C GLU A 109 4.11 9.96 -4.64
N THR A 110 4.22 8.73 -5.15
CA THR A 110 3.10 8.09 -5.86
C THR A 110 2.07 7.53 -4.88
N THR A 111 0.85 7.29 -5.37
CA THR A 111 -0.20 6.63 -4.57
C THR A 111 0.26 5.25 -4.06
N GLU A 112 0.97 4.48 -4.88
CA GLU A 112 1.52 3.17 -4.51
C GLU A 112 2.55 3.27 -3.38
N GLN A 113 3.42 4.30 -3.43
CA GLN A 113 4.39 4.56 -2.37
C GLN A 113 3.69 4.91 -1.06
N TRP A 114 2.73 5.84 -1.11
CA TRP A 114 1.95 6.22 0.07
C TRP A 114 1.17 5.03 0.67
N VAL A 115 0.43 4.28 -0.16
CA VAL A 115 -0.32 3.09 0.27
C VAL A 115 0.62 2.05 0.89
N SER A 116 1.81 1.84 0.31
CA SER A 116 2.78 0.90 0.85
C SER A 116 3.36 1.31 2.21
N LYS A 117 3.37 2.61 2.54
CA LYS A 117 3.75 3.11 3.88
C LYS A 117 2.66 2.85 4.91
N ILE A 118 1.39 3.03 4.56
CA ILE A 118 0.28 2.93 5.52
C ILE A 118 -0.35 1.53 5.60
N VAL A 119 -0.12 0.67 4.60
CA VAL A 119 -0.48 -0.75 4.61
C VAL A 119 0.79 -1.58 4.66
N VAL A 120 1.20 -1.96 5.87
CA VAL A 120 2.45 -2.68 6.15
C VAL A 120 2.26 -4.20 6.08
N LEU A 121 3.32 -4.96 5.79
CA LEU A 121 3.24 -6.44 5.75
C LEU A 121 3.14 -7.05 7.15
N ASP A 122 3.91 -6.52 8.09
CA ASP A 122 3.98 -7.04 9.46
C ASP A 122 2.97 -6.32 10.36
N ASP A 123 2.25 -7.09 11.18
CA ASP A 123 1.29 -6.52 12.13
C ASP A 123 2.05 -5.69 13.21
N PRO A 124 1.82 -4.37 13.30
CA PRO A 124 2.46 -3.52 14.30
C PRO A 124 2.07 -3.89 15.74
N LYS A 125 0.99 -4.66 15.99
CA LYS A 125 0.59 -5.06 17.35
C LYS A 125 1.70 -5.75 18.13
N ALA A 126 2.51 -6.59 17.48
CA ALA A 126 3.64 -7.27 18.12
C ALA A 126 4.72 -6.30 18.59
N ARG A 127 4.92 -5.19 17.85
CA ARG A 127 5.82 -4.09 18.26
C ARG A 127 5.19 -3.23 19.35
N ILE A 128 3.92 -2.86 19.19
CA ILE A 128 3.17 -2.05 20.17
C ILE A 128 3.16 -2.73 21.54
N ALA A 129 2.97 -4.05 21.60
CA ALA A 129 2.97 -4.82 22.85
C ALA A 129 4.27 -4.67 23.68
N LYS A 130 5.40 -4.33 23.03
CA LYS A 130 6.69 -4.12 23.68
C LYS A 130 6.88 -2.70 24.21
N PHE A 131 5.99 -1.77 23.89
CA PHE A 131 6.08 -0.38 24.36
C PHE A 131 5.66 -0.25 25.83
N PRO A 132 6.15 0.81 26.53
CA PRO A 132 5.70 1.12 27.88
C PRO A 132 4.17 1.20 27.97
N PRO A 133 3.53 0.75 29.07
CA PRO A 133 2.08 0.75 29.20
C PRO A 133 1.41 2.11 28.92
N THR A 134 2.03 3.22 29.35
CA THR A 134 1.52 4.57 29.09
C THR A 134 1.55 4.95 27.61
N VAL A 135 2.58 4.53 26.88
CA VAL A 135 2.69 4.73 25.43
C VAL A 135 1.64 3.90 24.69
N ARG A 136 1.41 2.65 25.11
CA ARG A 136 0.35 1.80 24.53
C ARG A 136 -1.03 2.45 24.69
N LYS A 137 -1.37 2.92 25.89
CA LYS A 137 -2.63 3.64 26.13
C LYS A 137 -2.75 4.94 25.32
N ALA A 138 -1.64 5.67 25.12
CA ALA A 138 -1.64 6.86 24.28
C ALA A 138 -1.90 6.52 22.81
N ILE A 139 -1.28 5.45 22.27
CA ILE A 139 -1.55 4.93 20.93
C ILE A 139 -3.01 4.48 20.79
N GLU A 140 -3.52 3.71 21.75
CA GLU A 140 -4.92 3.25 21.78
C GLU A 140 -5.90 4.44 21.77
N ALA A 141 -5.53 5.56 22.39
CA ALA A 141 -6.34 6.76 22.42
C ALA A 141 -6.17 7.68 21.19
N GLY A 142 -5.26 7.37 20.25
CA GLY A 142 -4.93 8.27 19.14
C GLY A 142 -4.26 9.57 19.60
N LYS A 143 -3.48 9.51 20.68
CA LYS A 143 -2.92 10.69 21.36
C LYS A 143 -1.41 10.61 21.53
N LEU A 144 -0.84 11.78 21.82
CA LEU A 144 0.58 12.01 21.95
C LEU A 144 0.96 12.32 23.39
N MET A 145 2.19 11.97 23.76
CA MET A 145 2.79 12.39 25.04
C MET A 145 4.27 12.70 24.85
N LYS A 146 4.80 13.59 25.70
CA LYS A 146 6.24 13.87 25.73
C LYS A 146 7.03 12.59 25.93
N GLY A 147 8.17 12.48 25.25
CA GLY A 147 9.05 11.32 25.32
C GLY A 147 8.72 10.18 24.35
N MET A 148 7.56 10.20 23.68
CA MET A 148 7.25 9.27 22.59
C MET A 148 8.29 9.37 21.48
N THR A 149 8.64 8.24 20.86
CA THR A 149 9.53 8.22 19.71
C THR A 149 8.82 8.64 18.42
N LYS A 150 9.55 9.04 17.38
CA LYS A 150 8.98 9.27 16.04
C LYS A 150 8.12 8.09 15.56
N GLU A 151 8.59 6.86 15.77
CA GLU A 151 7.86 5.62 15.49
C GLU A 151 6.54 5.53 16.26
N GLN A 152 6.56 5.80 17.57
CA GLN A 152 5.37 5.77 18.43
C GLN A 152 4.36 6.84 18.03
N VAL A 153 4.84 8.03 17.61
CA VAL A 153 3.98 9.08 17.07
C VAL A 153 3.31 8.63 15.77
N VAL A 154 4.07 8.08 14.81
CA VAL A 154 3.49 7.57 13.56
C VAL A 154 2.43 6.51 13.84
N ILE A 155 2.69 5.56 14.75
CA ILE A 155 1.70 4.53 15.09
C ILE A 155 0.45 5.17 15.72
N ALA A 156 0.61 6.15 16.61
CA ALA A 156 -0.50 6.79 17.32
C ALA A 156 -1.39 7.68 16.43
N VAL A 157 -0.80 8.47 15.53
CA VAL A 157 -1.52 9.53 14.79
C VAL A 157 -1.25 9.53 13.29
N GLY A 158 -0.66 8.45 12.76
CA GLY A 158 -0.34 8.31 11.34
C GLY A 158 0.93 9.04 10.91
N TYR A 159 1.31 8.84 9.65
CA TYR A 159 2.32 9.69 9.03
C TYR A 159 1.76 11.11 8.85
N PRO A 160 2.58 12.16 9.05
CA PRO A 160 2.15 13.51 8.73
C PRO A 160 2.04 13.68 7.20
N GLN A 161 1.23 14.63 6.75
CA GLN A 161 1.07 14.91 5.32
C GLN A 161 2.42 15.24 4.67
N THR A 162 2.73 14.59 3.55
CA THR A 162 4.05 14.68 2.91
C THR A 162 4.32 16.06 2.27
N ASN A 163 3.29 16.78 1.80
CA ASN A 163 3.44 18.14 1.26
C ASN A 163 3.88 19.16 2.34
N GLU A 164 3.41 18.99 3.57
CA GLU A 164 3.78 19.83 4.72
C GLU A 164 5.06 19.33 5.42
N ASN A 165 5.43 18.07 5.17
CA ASN A 165 6.56 17.37 5.81
C ASN A 165 7.34 16.55 4.77
N PRO A 166 8.00 17.21 3.77
CA PRO A 166 8.65 16.51 2.66
C PRO A 166 9.83 15.62 3.11
N ASN A 167 10.38 15.90 4.29
CA ASN A 167 11.28 15.00 4.99
C ASN A 167 10.87 14.91 6.47
N LEU A 168 11.17 13.78 7.09
CA LEU A 168 10.81 13.49 8.49
C LEU A 168 11.91 13.87 9.48
N ASP A 169 12.98 14.53 9.03
CA ASP A 169 14.11 14.99 9.85
C ASP A 169 14.03 16.46 10.24
N GLY A 170 12.93 17.13 9.88
CA GLY A 170 12.62 18.48 10.31
C GLY A 170 12.53 18.63 11.84
N PRO A 171 12.68 19.87 12.35
CA PRO A 171 12.66 20.17 13.80
C PRO A 171 11.30 19.90 14.45
N TYR A 172 10.24 19.84 13.64
CA TYR A 172 8.90 19.44 14.02
C TYR A 172 8.24 18.71 12.86
N TRP A 173 7.15 18.00 13.16
CA TRP A 173 6.18 17.58 12.16
C TRP A 173 4.87 18.36 12.35
N ARG A 174 4.28 18.78 11.23
CA ARG A 174 2.95 19.41 11.19
C ARG A 174 1.89 18.36 10.92
N TYR A 175 0.85 18.38 11.75
CA TYR A 175 -0.35 17.55 11.65
C TYR A 175 -1.61 18.43 11.68
N TRP A 176 -2.76 17.80 11.50
CA TRP A 176 -4.06 18.44 11.45
C TRP A 176 -5.06 17.74 12.36
N TRP A 177 -5.65 18.48 13.29
CA TRP A 177 -6.80 18.04 14.07
C TRP A 177 -8.06 18.06 13.20
N SER A 178 -8.23 19.17 12.48
CA SER A 178 -9.28 19.41 11.49
C SER A 178 -8.66 20.18 10.31
N SER A 179 -9.43 20.41 9.24
CA SER A 179 -8.96 21.21 8.10
C SER A 179 -8.50 22.64 8.45
N PHE A 180 -8.85 23.14 9.64
CA PHE A 180 -8.49 24.48 10.12
C PHE A 180 -7.68 24.48 11.43
N GLY A 181 -7.42 23.30 12.01
CA GLY A 181 -6.75 23.16 13.30
C GLY A 181 -5.40 22.46 13.18
N PRO A 182 -4.33 23.13 12.71
CA PRO A 182 -3.01 22.51 12.69
C PRO A 182 -2.47 22.33 14.12
N TYR A 183 -1.66 21.31 14.31
CA TYR A 183 -0.83 21.15 15.49
C TYR A 183 0.56 20.64 15.12
N TYR A 184 1.53 20.86 15.99
CA TYR A 184 2.93 20.63 15.73
C TYR A 184 3.54 19.73 16.79
N VAL A 185 4.36 18.79 16.35
CA VAL A 185 5.09 17.86 17.22
C VAL A 185 6.58 18.15 17.08
N TYR A 186 7.18 18.72 18.11
CA TYR A 186 8.61 19.07 18.13
C TYR A 186 9.45 17.94 18.70
N TRP A 187 10.70 17.87 18.26
CA TRP A 187 11.61 16.79 18.60
C TRP A 187 12.77 17.25 19.48
N SER A 188 13.24 16.35 20.34
CA SER A 188 14.58 16.36 20.93
C SER A 188 15.21 15.00 20.60
N GLY A 189 16.11 14.99 19.62
CA GLY A 189 16.56 13.75 18.98
C GLY A 189 15.36 12.98 18.40
N ASN A 190 15.21 11.72 18.81
CA ASN A 190 14.10 10.86 18.37
C ASN A 190 12.84 10.97 19.24
N LYS A 191 12.76 11.90 20.20
CA LYS A 191 11.67 11.95 21.19
C LYS A 191 10.86 13.24 21.11
N VAL A 192 9.55 13.15 21.36
CA VAL A 192 8.66 14.32 21.46
C VAL A 192 9.11 15.21 22.62
N SER A 193 9.43 16.47 22.32
CA SER A 193 9.77 17.50 23.31
C SER A 193 8.59 18.41 23.65
N LYS A 194 7.78 18.76 22.64
CA LYS A 194 6.63 19.68 22.76
C LYS A 194 5.54 19.30 21.76
N ILE A 195 4.28 19.46 22.19
CA ILE A 195 3.11 19.49 21.30
C ILE A 195 2.61 20.94 21.34
N ASP A 196 2.38 21.54 20.18
CA ASP A 196 2.04 22.96 20.03
C ASP A 196 0.87 23.17 19.07
N GLY A 197 0.20 24.32 19.17
CA GLY A 197 -0.98 24.67 18.38
C GLY A 197 -2.04 25.39 19.22
N HIS A 198 -3.27 25.44 18.74
CA HIS A 198 -4.39 25.97 19.53
C HIS A 198 -4.57 25.17 20.83
N SER A 199 -4.84 25.85 21.94
CA SER A 199 -4.84 25.23 23.28
C SER A 199 -5.80 24.05 23.39
N GLU A 200 -6.99 24.16 22.78
CA GLU A 200 -7.97 23.08 22.73
C GLU A 200 -7.44 21.89 21.94
N THR A 201 -6.86 22.10 20.75
CA THR A 201 -6.24 21.05 19.94
C THR A 201 -5.14 20.33 20.70
N VAL A 202 -4.24 21.09 21.36
CA VAL A 202 -3.19 20.51 22.20
C VAL A 202 -3.82 19.70 23.34
N GLY A 203 -4.91 20.19 23.94
CA GLY A 203 -5.68 19.48 24.96
C GLY A 203 -6.27 18.15 24.47
N TYR A 204 -6.82 18.12 23.26
CA TYR A 204 -7.37 16.91 22.65
C TYR A 204 -6.27 15.90 22.31
N MET A 205 -5.15 16.37 21.75
CA MET A 205 -4.05 15.53 21.28
C MET A 205 -3.10 15.05 22.39
N THR A 206 -3.12 15.67 23.56
CA THR A 206 -2.23 15.28 24.67
C THR A 206 -2.86 14.18 25.52
N TYR A 207 -2.19 13.02 25.60
CA TYR A 207 -2.53 11.96 26.53
C TYR A 207 -2.12 12.36 27.95
N LYS A 208 -3.08 12.39 28.88
CA LYS A 208 -2.88 12.86 30.26
C LYS A 208 -2.65 11.76 31.30
N GLY A 209 -2.56 10.48 30.89
CA GLY A 209 -2.22 9.37 31.79
C GLY A 209 -3.08 9.34 33.05
N LYS A 210 -4.35 8.93 32.91
CA LYS A 210 -5.14 8.48 34.05
C LYS A 210 -5.09 6.95 34.14
#